data_AF-L0DI93-F1
#
_entry.id   AF-L0DI93-F1
#
_cell.length_a   1.000
_cell.length_b   1.000
_cell.length_c   1.000
_cell.angle_alpha   90.00
_cell.angle_beta   90.00
_cell.angle_gamma   90.00
#
_symmetry.space_group_name_H-M   'P 1'
#
loop_
_entity.id
_entity.type
_entity.pdbx_description
1 polymer ?
#
loop_
_entity_poly.entity_id
_entity_poly.type
_entity_poly.pdbx_seq_one_letter_code
_entity_poly.pdbx_strand_id
1 'polypeptide(L)'
;MTAVFCQNAADRKAETWADQLEPFEKVEFVISDAAKGIAAAVVEVTQARHDAPTTAALEHGLDVFHTTREAQRILAQHWRRAEAAWEKAETAASKVAQAKRQGIDARGAAQTARAAWRPALASFEPVERLEAAWNRAHAALELFGLDGRLNDRGRAQAEIVAALRDLGGDDWSKVRNFLNDPRSLAFLDRMHRRLERAEPRRQWREAMAWRWWLRHRRPRPADPRTALVQAVARDGELDEEERASYARVAAVLSDTFRASSAVECMNSVLRMQQSRHRRMTQPMLDLKRLYWNSRPFRSGPRKDVSPYQALGLKLPTYDFWELLHTNPTPQLTQQLSTQGNTE
;
A
#
# COMPACT_ATOMS: atom_id res chain seq x y z
N MET A 1 -10.96 -7.18 -10.41
CA MET A 1 -12.38 -6.77 -10.47
C MET A 1 -12.58 -5.68 -9.43
N THR A 2 -13.05 -4.49 -9.81
CA THR A 2 -13.21 -3.35 -8.87
C THR A 2 -14.68 -2.98 -8.83
N ALA A 3 -15.49 -3.74 -8.10
CA ALA A 3 -16.81 -3.27 -7.68
C ALA A 3 -16.67 -2.73 -6.28
N VAL A 4 -17.03 -1.47 -6.06
CA VAL A 4 -16.93 -0.89 -4.73
C VAL A 4 -18.26 -1.04 -4.00
N PHE A 5 -18.24 -1.83 -2.93
CA PHE A 5 -19.30 -1.87 -1.92
C PHE A 5 -18.96 -0.84 -0.83
N CYS A 6 -19.96 -0.06 -0.39
CA CYS A 6 -19.80 0.97 0.62
C CYS A 6 -20.96 0.92 1.60
N GLN A 7 -20.74 0.24 2.70
CA GLN A 7 -21.67 0.21 3.82
C GLN A 7 -21.03 0.90 5.01
N ASN A 8 -21.80 1.74 5.70
CA ASN A 8 -21.41 2.28 6.98
C ASN A 8 -21.60 1.17 8.03
N ALA A 9 -20.49 0.68 8.59
CA ALA A 9 -20.57 -0.32 9.66
C ALA A 9 -21.28 0.28 10.88
N ALA A 10 -22.22 -0.47 11.45
CA ALA A 10 -22.96 -0.05 12.64
C ALA A 10 -22.04 0.08 13.86
N ASP A 11 -21.00 -0.77 13.92
CA ASP A 11 -19.95 -0.72 14.93
C ASP A 11 -18.60 -1.24 14.37
N ARG A 12 -17.66 -1.59 15.25
CA ARG A 12 -16.33 -2.10 14.90
C ARG A 12 -16.10 -3.54 15.39
N LYS A 13 -17.17 -4.30 15.68
CA LYS A 13 -17.10 -5.65 16.21
C LYS A 13 -16.75 -6.66 15.12
N ALA A 14 -16.24 -7.82 15.54
CA ALA A 14 -15.87 -8.92 14.66
C ALA A 14 -17.08 -9.43 13.86
N GLU A 15 -18.19 -9.75 14.56
CA GLU A 15 -19.46 -10.21 13.98
C GLU A 15 -19.92 -9.37 12.79
N THR A 16 -20.00 -8.03 12.97
CA THR A 16 -20.38 -7.12 11.88
C THR A 16 -19.47 -7.20 10.67
N TRP A 17 -18.16 -7.45 10.85
CA TRP A 17 -17.24 -7.62 9.72
C TRP A 17 -17.28 -9.04 9.14
N ALA A 18 -17.60 -10.06 9.94
CA ALA A 18 -17.74 -11.44 9.49
C ALA A 18 -18.94 -11.56 8.54
N ASP A 19 -20.09 -10.99 8.92
CA ASP A 19 -21.30 -10.91 8.08
C ASP A 19 -21.03 -10.24 6.72
N GLN A 20 -20.13 -9.25 6.70
CA GLN A 20 -19.75 -8.56 5.46
C GLN A 20 -18.81 -9.38 4.59
N LEU A 21 -18.06 -10.31 5.16
CA LEU A 21 -17.12 -11.20 4.45
C LEU A 21 -17.79 -12.49 3.99
N GLU A 22 -18.86 -12.93 4.65
CA GLU A 22 -19.58 -14.18 4.37
C GLU A 22 -19.95 -14.34 2.88
N PRO A 23 -20.54 -13.35 2.18
CA PRO A 23 -20.94 -13.53 0.77
C PRO A 23 -19.77 -13.72 -0.21
N PHE A 24 -18.53 -13.51 0.24
CA PHE A 24 -17.34 -13.52 -0.62
C PHE A 24 -16.59 -14.86 -0.56
N GLU A 25 -17.29 -15.98 -0.78
CA GLU A 25 -16.78 -17.35 -0.64
C GLU A 25 -15.50 -17.65 -1.45
N LYS A 26 -15.34 -16.99 -2.61
CA LYS A 26 -14.19 -17.16 -3.50
C LYS A 26 -13.00 -16.25 -3.17
N VAL A 27 -13.14 -15.35 -2.20
CA VAL A 27 -12.02 -14.51 -1.76
C VAL A 27 -11.02 -15.39 -1.02
N GLU A 28 -9.76 -15.34 -1.45
CA GLU A 28 -8.67 -16.12 -0.86
C GLU A 28 -7.72 -15.26 -0.02
N PHE A 29 -7.78 -13.93 -0.15
CA PHE A 29 -6.84 -13.03 0.52
C PHE A 29 -7.50 -11.69 0.83
N VAL A 30 -7.46 -11.32 2.11
CA VAL A 30 -7.92 -10.02 2.61
C VAL A 30 -6.72 -9.20 3.01
N ILE A 31 -6.73 -7.91 2.66
CA ILE A 31 -5.76 -6.93 3.12
C ILE A 31 -6.52 -5.87 3.90
N SER A 32 -6.16 -5.65 5.16
CA SER A 32 -6.76 -4.62 6.00
C SER A 32 -5.71 -3.87 6.80
N ASP A 33 -6.10 -2.73 7.35
CA ASP A 33 -5.33 -2.15 8.44
C ASP A 33 -5.40 -3.06 9.69
N ALA A 34 -4.65 -2.70 10.74
CA ALA A 34 -4.60 -3.46 11.99
C ALA A 34 -5.87 -3.31 12.85
N ALA A 35 -7.04 -3.02 12.27
CA ALA A 35 -8.30 -2.97 12.99
C ALA A 35 -8.63 -4.34 13.61
N LYS A 36 -8.74 -4.37 14.95
CA LYS A 36 -8.97 -5.60 15.71
C LYS A 36 -10.24 -6.35 15.30
N GLY A 37 -11.33 -5.61 15.02
CA GLY A 37 -12.59 -6.21 14.58
C GLY A 37 -12.47 -6.95 13.25
N ILE A 38 -11.82 -6.34 12.25
CA ILE A 38 -11.59 -6.99 10.95
C ILE A 38 -10.68 -8.21 11.11
N ALA A 39 -9.61 -8.09 11.92
CA ALA A 39 -8.71 -9.21 12.17
C ALA A 39 -9.42 -10.41 12.80
N ALA A 40 -10.27 -10.17 13.81
CA ALA A 40 -11.06 -11.21 14.45
C ALA A 40 -12.08 -11.84 13.46
N ALA A 41 -12.77 -11.01 12.68
CA ALA A 41 -13.71 -11.48 11.67
C ALA A 41 -13.07 -12.39 10.62
N VAL A 42 -11.87 -12.04 10.13
CA VAL A 42 -11.16 -12.89 9.17
C VAL A 42 -10.80 -14.23 9.79
N VAL A 43 -10.42 -14.28 11.07
CA VAL A 43 -10.17 -15.54 11.79
C VAL A 43 -11.45 -16.38 11.90
N GLU A 44 -12.57 -15.77 12.29
CA GLU A 44 -13.87 -16.44 12.39
C GLU A 44 -14.32 -17.04 11.06
N VAL A 45 -14.25 -16.25 9.97
CA VAL A 45 -14.60 -16.72 8.61
C VAL A 45 -13.64 -17.80 8.13
N THR A 46 -12.35 -17.68 8.44
CA THR A 46 -11.36 -18.71 8.08
C THR A 46 -11.67 -20.04 8.77
N GLN A 47 -12.05 -20.00 10.05
CA GLN A 47 -12.44 -21.19 10.80
C GLN A 47 -13.72 -21.81 10.23
N ALA A 48 -14.75 -21.00 9.97
CA ALA A 48 -16.00 -21.47 9.37
C ALA A 48 -15.78 -22.13 7.98
N ARG A 49 -14.87 -21.59 7.17
CA ARG A 49 -14.52 -22.16 5.86
C ARG A 49 -13.70 -23.44 5.95
N HIS A 50 -12.85 -23.58 6.96
CA HIS A 50 -12.09 -24.81 7.16
C HIS A 50 -13.02 -26.02 7.35
N ASP A 51 -14.16 -25.79 8.01
CA ASP A 51 -15.16 -26.83 8.26
C ASP A 51 -16.04 -27.13 7.03
N ALA A 52 -15.88 -26.37 5.94
CA ALA A 52 -16.58 -26.53 4.65
C ALA A 52 -15.56 -26.79 3.50
N PRO A 53 -15.28 -28.06 3.13
CA PRO A 53 -14.15 -28.43 2.26
C PRO A 53 -14.14 -27.83 0.85
N THR A 54 -15.29 -27.32 0.38
CA THR A 54 -15.46 -26.72 -0.94
C THR A 54 -15.08 -25.25 -1.00
N THR A 55 -14.86 -24.60 0.15
CA THR A 55 -14.63 -23.15 0.21
C THR A 55 -13.15 -22.83 0.24
N ALA A 56 -12.74 -21.80 -0.51
CA ALA A 56 -11.35 -21.42 -0.62
C ALA A 56 -10.80 -20.90 0.73
N ALA A 57 -9.60 -21.37 1.11
CA ALA A 57 -8.91 -20.92 2.30
C ALA A 57 -8.68 -19.40 2.26
N LEU A 58 -9.01 -18.72 3.36
CA LEU A 58 -8.91 -17.28 3.49
C LEU A 58 -7.61 -16.91 4.22
N GLU A 59 -6.75 -16.14 3.57
CA GLU A 59 -5.53 -15.63 4.16
C GLU A 59 -5.67 -14.13 4.51
N HIS A 60 -4.91 -13.67 5.51
CA HIS A 60 -4.92 -12.26 5.96
C HIS A 60 -3.55 -11.60 5.82
N GLY A 61 -3.49 -10.49 5.08
CA GLY A 61 -2.33 -9.60 5.01
C GLY A 61 -2.59 -8.25 5.70
N LEU A 62 -1.53 -7.67 6.27
CA LEU A 62 -1.58 -6.29 6.75
C LEU A 62 -1.39 -5.32 5.60
N ASP A 63 -2.12 -4.21 5.65
CA ASP A 63 -1.98 -3.12 4.69
C ASP A 63 -0.66 -2.34 4.90
N VAL A 64 0.33 -2.67 4.07
CA VAL A 64 1.68 -2.05 4.08
C VAL A 64 1.63 -0.54 3.86
N PHE A 65 0.62 -0.01 3.17
CA PHE A 65 0.49 1.44 2.98
C PHE A 65 0.27 2.16 4.32
N HIS A 66 -0.53 1.60 5.22
CA HIS A 66 -0.77 2.21 6.53
C HIS A 66 0.49 2.18 7.41
N THR A 67 1.27 1.09 7.34
CA THR A 67 2.60 1.02 7.98
C THR A 67 3.52 2.12 7.46
N THR A 68 3.58 2.28 6.13
CA THR A 68 4.41 3.28 5.47
C THR A 68 4.01 4.71 5.84
N ARG A 69 2.70 5.00 5.83
CA ARG A 69 2.16 6.33 6.21
C ARG A 69 2.44 6.68 7.66
N GLU A 70 2.32 5.71 8.56
CA GLU A 70 2.63 5.91 9.98
C GLU A 70 4.11 6.22 10.17
N ALA A 71 5.01 5.46 9.54
CA ALA A 71 6.45 5.69 9.62
C ALA A 71 6.86 7.05 9.02
N GLN A 72 6.34 7.41 7.85
CA GLN A 72 6.59 8.71 7.22
C GLN A 72 6.11 9.87 8.10
N ARG A 73 4.96 9.72 8.79
CA ARG A 73 4.46 10.73 9.73
C ARG A 73 5.46 10.97 10.86
N ILE A 74 6.01 9.89 11.43
CA ILE A 74 6.99 9.95 12.53
C ILE A 74 8.31 10.55 12.04
N LEU A 75 8.86 10.08 10.92
CA LEU A 75 10.07 10.64 10.32
C LEU A 75 9.94 12.14 10.03
N ALA A 76 8.81 12.58 9.48
CA ALA A 76 8.55 13.99 9.24
C ALA A 76 8.48 14.81 10.55
N GLN A 77 8.11 14.22 11.68
CA GLN A 77 8.19 14.89 12.99
C GLN A 77 9.65 15.04 13.45
N HIS A 78 10.46 14.01 13.27
CA HIS A 78 11.89 14.05 13.60
C HIS A 78 12.66 15.06 12.74
N TRP A 79 12.47 15.04 11.42
CA TRP A 79 13.07 16.01 10.49
C TRP A 79 12.66 17.44 10.82
N ARG A 80 11.38 17.72 11.04
CA ARG A 80 10.93 19.07 11.45
C ARG A 80 11.57 19.57 12.74
N ARG A 81 11.85 18.69 13.71
CA ARG A 81 12.55 19.06 14.94
C ARG A 81 14.03 19.40 14.65
N ALA A 82 14.69 18.65 13.78
CA ALA A 82 16.07 18.92 13.36
C ALA A 82 16.18 20.22 12.56
N GLU A 83 15.29 20.44 11.59
CA GLU A 83 15.17 21.66 10.79
C GLU A 83 14.92 22.89 11.68
N ALA A 84 13.97 22.82 12.62
CA ALA A 84 13.71 23.93 13.54
C ALA A 84 14.92 24.28 14.43
N ALA A 85 15.72 23.28 14.83
CA ALA A 85 16.97 23.51 15.56
C ALA A 85 18.02 24.21 14.68
N TRP A 86 18.10 23.82 13.40
CA TRP A 86 18.97 24.45 12.41
C TRP A 86 18.59 25.91 12.14
N GLU A 87 17.31 26.19 11.86
CA GLU A 87 16.79 27.55 11.65
C GLU A 87 17.08 28.47 12.85
N LYS A 88 16.95 27.93 14.07
CA LYS A 88 17.31 28.66 15.30
C LYS A 88 18.80 28.98 15.36
N ALA A 89 19.66 28.06 14.93
CA ALA A 89 21.11 28.27 14.89
C ALA A 89 21.51 29.31 13.83
N GLU A 90 20.91 29.25 12.63
CA GLU A 90 21.10 30.24 11.56
C GLU A 90 20.62 31.64 11.96
N THR A 91 19.45 31.73 12.61
CA THR A 91 18.92 32.98 13.16
C THR A 91 19.90 33.57 14.19
N ALA A 92 20.43 32.74 15.08
CA ALA A 92 21.42 33.18 16.07
C ALA A 92 22.73 33.62 15.42
N ALA A 93 23.22 32.90 14.40
CA ALA A 93 24.40 33.28 13.64
C ALA A 93 24.22 34.61 12.88
N SER A 94 23.03 34.84 12.31
CA SER A 94 22.67 36.08 11.63
C SER A 94 22.73 37.29 12.57
N LYS A 95 22.32 37.12 13.83
CA LYS A 95 22.47 38.18 14.86
C LYS A 95 23.93 38.52 15.16
N VAL A 96 24.83 37.53 15.14
CA VAL A 96 26.28 37.77 15.28
C VAL A 96 26.79 38.61 14.11
N ALA A 97 26.42 38.23 12.88
CA ALA A 97 26.82 38.96 11.68
C ALA A 97 26.27 40.40 11.70
N GLN A 98 25.04 40.60 12.14
CA GLN A 98 24.44 41.93 12.30
C GLN A 98 25.17 42.78 13.34
N ALA A 99 25.45 42.25 14.54
CA ALA A 99 26.18 42.98 15.58
C ALA A 99 27.57 43.42 15.09
N LYS A 100 28.29 42.54 14.40
CA LYS A 100 29.58 42.86 13.77
C LYS A 100 29.47 43.97 12.73
N ARG A 101 28.47 43.93 11.85
CA ARG A 101 28.24 44.99 10.85
C ARG A 101 27.92 46.35 11.48
N GLN A 102 27.28 46.36 12.64
CA GLN A 102 26.91 47.57 13.37
C GLN A 102 28.02 48.06 14.32
N GLY A 103 29.17 47.38 14.39
CA GLY A 103 30.26 47.73 15.31
C GLY A 103 29.94 47.48 16.80
N ILE A 104 28.91 46.69 17.10
CA ILE A 104 28.46 46.35 18.45
C ILE A 104 29.22 45.11 18.96
N ASP A 105 29.48 45.03 20.28
CA ASP A 105 30.06 43.84 20.89
C ASP A 105 29.23 42.58 20.58
N ALA A 106 29.83 41.66 19.83
CA ALA A 106 29.18 40.44 19.36
C ALA A 106 29.44 39.22 20.27
N ARG A 107 30.17 39.35 21.38
CA ARG A 107 30.56 38.19 22.23
C ARG A 107 29.36 37.43 22.79
N GLY A 108 28.36 38.13 23.32
CA GLY A 108 27.14 37.51 23.84
C GLY A 108 26.33 36.79 22.75
N ALA A 109 26.11 37.46 21.61
CA ALA A 109 25.45 36.85 20.45
C ALA A 109 26.22 35.62 19.92
N ALA A 110 27.56 35.67 19.91
CA ALA A 110 28.40 34.56 19.48
C ALA A 110 28.29 33.35 20.42
N GLN A 111 28.19 33.57 21.73
CA GLN A 111 27.94 32.50 22.69
C GLN A 111 26.57 31.86 22.47
N THR A 112 25.51 32.67 22.26
CA THR A 112 24.17 32.16 21.92
C THR A 112 24.17 31.36 20.62
N ALA A 113 24.86 31.84 19.58
CA ALA A 113 24.97 31.12 18.31
C ALA A 113 25.68 29.77 18.48
N ARG A 114 26.81 29.74 19.21
CA ARG A 114 27.51 28.47 19.52
C ARG A 114 26.62 27.50 20.30
N ALA A 115 25.88 28.00 21.29
CA ALA A 115 24.94 27.19 22.07
C ALA A 115 23.79 26.65 21.21
N ALA A 116 23.35 27.36 20.18
CA ALA A 116 22.31 26.92 19.25
C ALA A 116 22.83 25.92 18.20
N TRP A 117 24.07 26.08 17.72
CA TRP A 117 24.68 25.14 16.77
C TRP A 117 24.90 23.73 17.35
N ARG A 118 25.20 23.63 18.65
CA ARG A 118 25.43 22.33 19.29
C ARG A 118 24.24 21.36 19.16
N PRO A 119 23.00 21.70 19.57
CA PRO A 119 21.85 20.83 19.37
C PRO A 119 21.42 20.72 17.90
N ALA A 120 21.68 21.73 17.06
CA ALA A 120 21.40 21.65 15.63
C ALA A 120 22.24 20.58 14.95
N LEU A 121 23.55 20.53 15.20
CA LEU A 121 24.43 19.49 14.65
C LEU A 121 24.13 18.11 15.24
N ALA A 122 23.86 18.04 16.54
CA ALA A 122 23.56 16.78 17.23
C ALA A 122 22.22 16.15 16.82
N SER A 123 21.33 16.88 16.16
CA SER A 123 20.01 16.37 15.78
C SER A 123 20.00 15.63 14.44
N PHE A 124 20.96 15.85 13.53
CA PHE A 124 20.96 15.22 12.20
C PHE A 124 21.25 13.73 12.26
N GLU A 125 22.36 13.35 12.90
CA GLU A 125 22.83 11.96 12.90
C GLU A 125 21.76 10.97 13.44
N PRO A 126 21.02 11.26 14.54
CA PRO A 126 19.89 10.41 14.95
C PRO A 126 18.79 10.29 13.90
N VAL A 127 18.45 11.37 13.19
CA VAL A 127 17.35 11.37 12.21
C VAL A 127 17.77 10.64 10.93
N GLU A 128 19.00 10.80 10.48
CA GLU A 128 19.56 10.03 9.37
C GLU A 128 19.60 8.54 9.68
N ARG A 129 19.97 8.15 10.92
CA ARG A 129 19.88 6.75 11.37
C ARG A 129 18.46 6.21 11.32
N LEU A 130 17.49 6.96 11.83
CA LEU A 130 16.08 6.57 11.79
C LEU A 130 15.57 6.42 10.36
N GLU A 131 15.95 7.34 9.47
CA GLU A 131 15.59 7.28 8.06
C GLU A 131 16.23 6.08 7.34
N ALA A 132 17.52 5.82 7.57
CA ALA A 132 18.22 4.67 7.03
C ALA A 132 17.60 3.35 7.52
N ALA A 133 17.28 3.25 8.81
CA ALA A 133 16.61 2.11 9.40
C ALA A 133 15.20 1.91 8.81
N TRP A 134 14.43 2.98 8.65
CA TRP A 134 13.14 2.91 7.99
C TRP A 134 13.26 2.49 6.53
N ASN A 135 14.20 3.05 5.76
CA ASN A 135 14.42 2.67 4.37
C ASN A 135 14.76 1.19 4.23
N ARG A 136 15.54 0.65 5.16
CA ARG A 136 15.84 -0.78 5.27
C ARG A 136 14.57 -1.62 5.53
N ALA A 137 13.77 -1.25 6.53
CA ALA A 137 12.51 -1.95 6.82
C ALA A 137 11.50 -1.84 5.66
N HIS A 138 11.42 -0.68 5.02
CA HIS A 138 10.52 -0.43 3.90
C HIS A 138 10.91 -1.26 2.67
N ALA A 139 12.21 -1.37 2.36
CA ALA A 139 12.71 -2.25 1.30
C ALA A 139 12.35 -3.72 1.56
N ALA A 140 12.33 -4.16 2.82
CA ALA A 140 11.91 -5.52 3.18
C ALA A 140 10.42 -5.80 2.89
N LEU A 141 9.59 -4.76 2.74
CA LEU A 141 8.18 -4.87 2.38
C LEU A 141 7.94 -4.86 0.85
N GLU A 142 8.99 -4.75 0.03
CA GLU A 142 8.89 -4.81 -1.44
C GLU A 142 8.94 -6.26 -1.98
N LEU A 143 8.41 -6.45 -3.19
CA LEU A 143 8.43 -7.76 -3.88
C LEU A 143 9.84 -8.16 -4.35
N PHE A 144 10.69 -7.16 -4.61
CA PHE A 144 12.03 -7.33 -5.14
C PHE A 144 13.02 -6.50 -4.33
N GLY A 145 14.22 -7.04 -4.15
CA GLY A 145 15.37 -6.27 -3.71
C GLY A 145 15.86 -5.29 -4.78
N LEU A 146 16.80 -4.42 -4.40
CA LEU A 146 17.46 -3.49 -5.32
C LEU A 146 18.29 -4.21 -6.41
N ASP A 147 18.69 -5.44 -6.14
CA ASP A 147 19.41 -6.34 -7.04
C ASP A 147 18.49 -7.08 -8.03
N GLY A 148 17.17 -6.87 -7.94
CA GLY A 148 16.19 -7.53 -8.79
C GLY A 148 15.89 -8.97 -8.42
N ARG A 149 16.41 -9.47 -7.29
CA ARG A 149 16.01 -10.77 -6.76
C ARG A 149 14.64 -10.64 -6.10
N LEU A 150 13.76 -11.61 -6.34
CA LEU A 150 12.52 -11.72 -5.57
C LEU A 150 12.85 -11.75 -4.09
N ASN A 151 12.14 -10.95 -3.31
CA ASN A 151 12.25 -10.94 -1.86
C ASN A 151 11.52 -12.15 -1.28
N ASP A 152 11.90 -12.59 -0.08
CA ASP A 152 11.32 -13.74 0.60
C ASP A 152 11.12 -13.43 2.10
N ARG A 153 10.29 -14.23 2.77
CA ARG A 153 9.95 -14.01 4.19
C ARG A 153 11.19 -13.99 5.08
N GLY A 154 12.12 -14.91 4.90
CA GLY A 154 13.29 -15.04 5.76
C GLY A 154 14.19 -13.80 5.68
N ARG A 155 14.51 -13.38 4.46
CA ARG A 155 15.28 -12.16 4.21
C ARG A 155 14.54 -10.91 4.68
N ALA A 156 13.27 -10.77 4.33
CA ALA A 156 12.47 -9.63 4.76
C ALA A 156 12.40 -9.50 6.29
N GLN A 157 12.19 -10.62 6.99
CA GLN A 157 12.18 -10.66 8.45
C GLN A 157 13.54 -10.28 9.03
N ALA A 158 14.65 -10.77 8.47
CA ALA A 158 15.99 -10.43 8.93
C ALA A 158 16.29 -8.93 8.77
N GLU A 159 15.90 -8.34 7.64
CA GLU A 159 16.05 -6.91 7.36
C GLU A 159 15.19 -6.06 8.30
N ILE A 160 13.95 -6.47 8.57
CA ILE A 160 13.07 -5.83 9.55
C ILE A 160 13.69 -5.90 10.95
N VAL A 161 14.15 -7.07 11.39
CA VAL A 161 14.78 -7.24 12.71
C VAL A 161 16.02 -6.36 12.86
N ALA A 162 16.83 -6.24 11.81
CA ALA A 162 17.98 -5.35 11.80
C ALA A 162 17.56 -3.88 11.92
N ALA A 163 16.58 -3.44 11.13
CA ALA A 163 16.05 -2.07 11.17
C ALA A 163 15.41 -1.71 12.52
N LEU A 164 14.74 -2.65 13.16
CA LEU A 164 14.10 -2.46 14.46
C LEU A 164 15.09 -2.14 15.59
N ARG A 165 16.40 -2.34 15.41
CA ARG A 165 17.42 -1.92 16.39
C ARG A 165 17.51 -0.41 16.50
N ASP A 166 17.35 0.28 15.38
CA ASP A 166 17.50 1.73 15.29
C ASP A 166 16.15 2.47 15.33
N LEU A 167 15.05 1.81 14.93
CA LEU A 167 13.69 2.34 15.06
C LEU A 167 13.18 2.27 16.52
N GLY A 168 13.88 2.95 17.42
CA GLY A 168 13.60 3.01 18.85
C GLY A 168 12.73 4.21 19.27
N GLY A 169 12.23 4.16 20.50
CA GLY A 169 11.41 5.21 21.10
C GLY A 169 9.91 5.01 20.95
N ASP A 170 9.15 5.64 21.86
CA ASP A 170 7.71 5.45 21.99
C ASP A 170 6.94 5.84 20.72
N ASP A 171 7.42 6.88 20.01
CA ASP A 171 6.87 7.37 18.76
C ASP A 171 6.80 6.26 17.68
N TRP A 172 7.73 5.30 17.71
CA TRP A 172 7.83 4.19 16.74
C TRP A 172 7.05 2.94 17.12
N SER A 173 6.52 2.84 18.36
CA SER A 173 5.87 1.64 18.88
C SER A 173 4.82 1.04 17.94
N LYS A 174 3.99 1.90 17.32
CA LYS A 174 2.96 1.45 16.39
C LYS A 174 3.54 0.84 15.10
N VAL A 175 4.57 1.47 14.51
CA VAL A 175 5.26 0.94 13.33
C VAL A 175 5.96 -0.36 13.67
N ARG A 176 6.62 -0.44 14.83
CA ARG A 176 7.27 -1.67 15.31
C ARG A 176 6.26 -2.80 15.46
N ASN A 177 5.08 -2.53 16.01
CA ASN A 177 4.03 -3.52 16.14
C ASN A 177 3.55 -4.03 14.77
N PHE A 178 3.39 -3.14 13.79
CA PHE A 178 3.05 -3.55 12.43
C PHE A 178 4.17 -4.38 11.80
N LEU A 179 5.42 -3.96 11.89
CA LEU A 179 6.56 -4.68 11.31
C LEU A 179 6.78 -6.06 11.93
N ASN A 180 6.47 -6.23 13.23
CA ASN A 180 6.54 -7.52 13.92
C ASN A 180 5.31 -8.41 13.68
N ASP A 181 4.23 -7.87 13.12
CA ASP A 181 3.04 -8.65 12.80
C ASP A 181 3.34 -9.59 11.62
N PRO A 182 3.19 -10.92 11.75
CA PRO A 182 3.45 -11.86 10.67
C PRO A 182 2.63 -11.56 9.40
N ARG A 183 1.46 -10.93 9.54
CA ARG A 183 0.60 -10.55 8.42
C ARG A 183 1.23 -9.47 7.53
N SER A 184 2.20 -8.71 8.02
CA SER A 184 2.96 -7.73 7.23
C SER A 184 3.77 -8.37 6.11
N LEU A 185 4.10 -9.67 6.21
CA LEU A 185 4.82 -10.41 5.18
C LEU A 185 3.97 -11.52 4.54
N ALA A 186 2.68 -11.65 4.88
CA ALA A 186 1.82 -12.73 4.35
C ALA A 186 1.73 -12.70 2.81
N PHE A 187 1.78 -11.50 2.21
CA PHE A 187 1.79 -11.34 0.75
C PHE A 187 3.01 -12.01 0.10
N LEU A 188 4.16 -12.08 0.76
CA LEU A 188 5.35 -12.76 0.23
C LEU A 188 5.15 -14.26 0.18
N ASP A 189 4.60 -14.87 1.24
CA ASP A 189 4.35 -16.31 1.26
C ASP A 189 3.32 -16.70 0.18
N ARG A 190 2.25 -15.90 0.09
CA ARG A 190 1.22 -16.10 -0.93
C ARG A 190 1.79 -15.95 -2.34
N MET A 191 2.61 -14.93 -2.59
CA MET A 191 3.29 -14.74 -3.86
C MET A 191 4.16 -15.94 -4.21
N HIS A 192 5.01 -16.41 -3.29
CA HIS A 192 5.90 -17.55 -3.55
C HIS A 192 5.12 -18.84 -3.83
N ARG A 193 4.08 -19.16 -3.04
CA ARG A 193 3.22 -20.33 -3.33
C ARG A 193 2.54 -20.24 -4.69
N ARG A 194 2.04 -19.06 -5.08
CA ARG A 194 1.42 -18.86 -6.41
C ARG A 194 2.44 -18.95 -7.53
N LEU A 195 3.64 -18.41 -7.34
CA LEU A 195 4.73 -18.49 -8.30
C LEU A 195 5.18 -19.95 -8.50
N GLU A 196 5.31 -20.73 -7.42
CA GLU A 196 5.64 -22.15 -7.48
C GLU A 196 4.63 -22.97 -8.28
N ARG A 197 3.34 -22.71 -8.08
CA ARG A 197 2.27 -23.35 -8.86
C ARG A 197 2.26 -22.89 -10.32
N ALA A 198 2.54 -21.62 -10.58
CA ALA A 198 2.54 -21.04 -11.92
C ALA A 198 3.74 -21.47 -12.76
N GLU A 199 4.92 -21.62 -12.16
CA GLU A 199 6.13 -22.12 -12.80
C GLU A 199 6.95 -22.97 -11.79
N PRO A 200 6.76 -24.31 -11.81
CA PRO A 200 7.44 -25.21 -10.89
C PRO A 200 8.96 -25.18 -11.07
N ARG A 201 9.46 -24.96 -12.29
CA ARG A 201 10.90 -24.92 -12.57
C ARG A 201 11.53 -23.68 -11.98
N ARG A 202 12.29 -23.85 -10.90
CA ARG A 202 12.88 -22.75 -10.13
C ARG A 202 13.69 -21.77 -10.99
N GLN A 203 14.58 -22.27 -11.84
CA GLN A 203 15.45 -21.42 -12.67
C GLN A 203 14.64 -20.56 -13.65
N TRP A 204 13.61 -21.14 -14.25
CA TRP A 204 12.71 -20.41 -15.15
C TRP A 204 11.92 -19.35 -14.39
N ARG A 205 11.33 -19.72 -13.25
CA ARG A 205 10.62 -18.78 -12.38
C ARG A 205 11.47 -17.60 -11.95
N GLU A 206 12.72 -17.85 -11.52
CA GLU A 206 13.66 -16.79 -11.14
C GLU A 206 14.01 -15.89 -12.34
N ALA A 207 14.26 -16.47 -13.52
CA ALA A 207 14.56 -15.72 -14.74
C ALA A 207 13.36 -14.86 -15.20
N MET A 208 12.15 -15.42 -15.22
CA MET A 208 10.94 -14.72 -15.64
C MET A 208 10.55 -13.61 -14.65
N ALA A 209 10.74 -13.83 -13.35
CA ALA A 209 10.52 -12.80 -12.34
C ALA A 209 11.53 -11.65 -12.46
N TRP A 210 12.81 -11.97 -12.71
CA TRP A 210 13.84 -10.96 -12.94
C TRP A 210 13.57 -10.17 -14.22
N ARG A 211 13.17 -10.84 -15.31
CA ARG A 211 12.73 -10.18 -16.54
C ARG A 211 11.54 -9.25 -16.30
N TRP A 212 10.54 -9.69 -15.54
CA TRP A 212 9.41 -8.85 -15.15
C TRP A 212 9.90 -7.61 -14.39
N TRP A 213 10.80 -7.77 -13.43
CA TRP A 213 11.39 -6.66 -12.68
C TRP A 213 12.12 -5.66 -13.58
N LEU A 214 12.93 -6.12 -14.54
CA LEU A 214 13.63 -5.26 -15.49
C LEU A 214 12.67 -4.41 -16.33
N ARG A 215 11.54 -5.00 -16.78
CA ARG A 215 10.54 -4.29 -17.60
C ARG A 215 9.79 -3.22 -16.81
N HIS A 216 9.51 -3.45 -15.52
CA HIS A 216 8.67 -2.58 -14.70
C HIS A 216 9.46 -1.58 -13.85
N ARG A 217 10.66 -1.93 -13.39
CA ARG A 217 11.50 -1.05 -12.55
C ARG A 217 12.53 -0.27 -13.34
N ARG A 218 12.94 -0.75 -14.53
CA ARG A 218 13.95 -0.11 -15.39
C ARG A 218 15.16 0.40 -14.59
N PRO A 219 15.84 -0.48 -13.85
CA PRO A 219 16.98 -0.08 -13.02
C PRO A 219 18.07 0.57 -13.89
N ARG A 220 18.78 1.54 -13.31
CA ARG A 220 19.95 2.12 -13.97
C ARG A 220 21.10 1.10 -13.90
N PRO A 221 21.73 0.72 -15.03
CA PRO A 221 22.88 -0.17 -15.00
C PRO A 221 24.08 0.52 -14.36
N ALA A 222 24.87 -0.25 -13.60
CA ALA A 222 26.09 0.23 -12.96
C ALA A 222 27.23 0.44 -13.98
N ASP A 223 27.25 -0.37 -15.04
CA ASP A 223 28.30 -0.40 -16.06
C ASP A 223 27.74 -0.86 -17.44
N PRO A 224 28.50 -0.67 -18.54
CA PRO A 224 28.05 -1.05 -19.87
C PRO A 224 27.77 -2.55 -20.08
N ARG A 225 28.47 -3.46 -19.39
CA ARG A 225 28.22 -4.90 -19.52
C ARG A 225 26.90 -5.27 -18.83
N THR A 226 26.66 -4.72 -17.64
CA THR A 226 25.37 -4.85 -16.96
C THR A 226 24.24 -4.29 -17.82
N ALA A 227 24.45 -3.16 -18.51
CA ALA A 227 23.46 -2.61 -19.44
C ALA A 227 23.11 -3.57 -20.58
N LEU A 228 24.11 -4.22 -21.18
CA LEU A 228 23.91 -5.22 -22.24
C LEU A 228 23.11 -6.43 -21.72
N VAL A 229 23.52 -7.00 -20.59
CA VAL A 229 22.85 -8.16 -19.98
C VAL A 229 21.40 -7.84 -19.64
N GLN A 230 21.14 -6.66 -19.05
CA GLN A 230 19.79 -6.20 -18.76
C GLN A 230 18.95 -5.99 -20.02
N ALA A 231 19.54 -5.45 -21.09
CA ALA A 231 18.83 -5.25 -22.36
C ALA A 231 18.42 -6.59 -22.98
N VAL A 232 19.34 -7.56 -23.05
CA VAL A 232 19.04 -8.92 -23.58
C VAL A 232 17.97 -9.60 -22.73
N ALA A 233 18.10 -9.57 -21.40
CA ALA A 233 17.12 -10.20 -20.52
C ALA A 233 15.73 -9.54 -20.59
N ARG A 234 15.67 -8.21 -20.81
CA ARG A 234 14.42 -7.45 -20.87
C ARG A 234 13.71 -7.58 -22.21
N ASP A 235 14.46 -7.46 -23.30
CA ASP A 235 13.95 -7.22 -24.65
C ASP A 235 14.22 -8.39 -25.61
N GLY A 236 15.04 -9.37 -25.22
CA GLY A 236 15.34 -10.56 -26.03
C GLY A 236 14.07 -11.34 -26.37
N GLU A 237 14.00 -11.89 -27.58
CA GLU A 237 12.85 -12.68 -28.01
C GLU A 237 12.68 -13.92 -27.12
N LEU A 238 11.44 -14.21 -26.78
CA LEU A 238 11.06 -15.41 -26.05
C LEU A 238 10.44 -16.38 -27.03
N ASP A 239 10.80 -17.65 -26.93
CA ASP A 239 10.04 -18.70 -27.59
C ASP A 239 8.62 -18.84 -26.99
N GLU A 240 7.81 -19.74 -27.53
CA GLU A 240 6.43 -19.91 -27.07
C GLU A 240 6.34 -20.41 -25.63
N GLU A 241 7.24 -21.30 -25.23
CA GLU A 241 7.25 -21.88 -23.89
C GLU A 241 7.67 -20.85 -22.84
N GLU A 242 8.72 -20.09 -23.13
CA GLU A 242 9.20 -18.98 -22.31
C GLU A 242 8.17 -17.88 -22.20
N ARG A 243 7.47 -17.55 -23.30
CA ARG A 243 6.40 -16.54 -23.30
C ARG A 243 5.22 -16.98 -22.44
N ALA A 244 4.82 -18.24 -22.53
CA ALA A 244 3.77 -18.79 -21.67
C ALA A 244 4.21 -18.79 -20.18
N SER A 245 5.46 -19.15 -19.89
CA SER A 245 6.02 -19.10 -18.53
C SER A 245 6.05 -17.67 -17.99
N TYR A 246 6.55 -16.72 -18.78
CA TYR A 246 6.55 -15.29 -18.44
C TYR A 246 5.13 -14.79 -18.16
N ALA A 247 4.14 -15.14 -18.99
CA ALA A 247 2.76 -14.71 -18.80
C ALA A 247 2.19 -15.19 -17.46
N ARG A 248 2.42 -16.47 -17.09
CA ARG A 248 1.98 -17.03 -15.81
C ARG A 248 2.66 -16.33 -14.61
N VAL A 249 3.97 -16.12 -14.68
CA VAL A 249 4.74 -15.42 -13.61
C VAL A 249 4.31 -13.96 -13.51
N ALA A 250 4.17 -13.26 -14.64
CA ALA A 250 3.75 -11.87 -14.69
C ALA A 250 2.35 -11.69 -14.10
N ALA A 251 1.43 -12.61 -14.36
CA ALA A 251 0.08 -12.58 -13.77
C ALA A 251 0.15 -12.64 -12.23
N VAL A 252 0.94 -13.56 -11.67
CA VAL A 252 1.11 -13.67 -10.21
C VAL A 252 1.72 -12.39 -9.62
N LEU A 253 2.77 -11.84 -10.23
CA LEU A 253 3.43 -10.63 -9.74
C LEU A 253 2.52 -9.39 -9.83
N SER A 254 1.71 -9.31 -10.88
CA SER A 254 0.75 -8.21 -11.08
C SER A 254 -0.41 -8.28 -10.07
N ASP A 255 -0.79 -9.49 -9.66
CA ASP A 255 -1.86 -9.77 -8.69
C ASP A 255 -1.35 -9.92 -7.24
N THR A 256 -0.09 -9.58 -6.97
CA THR A 256 0.46 -9.59 -5.61
C THR A 256 0.23 -8.21 -4.97
N PHE A 257 -0.94 -8.05 -4.35
CA PHE A 257 -1.31 -6.83 -3.64
C PHE A 257 -0.71 -6.79 -2.23
N ARG A 258 -0.19 -5.63 -1.84
CA ARG A 258 0.42 -5.38 -0.52
C ARG A 258 -0.33 -4.34 0.32
N ALA A 259 -1.22 -3.61 -0.33
CA ALA A 259 -1.91 -2.48 0.26
C ALA A 259 -3.31 -2.34 -0.32
N SER A 260 -4.25 -1.89 0.50
CA SER A 260 -5.62 -1.60 0.04
C SER A 260 -5.66 -0.47 -0.99
N SER A 261 -4.63 0.38 -1.03
CA SER A 261 -4.47 1.45 -2.03
C SER A 261 -4.11 0.96 -3.43
N ALA A 262 -3.70 -0.30 -3.58
CA ALA A 262 -3.42 -0.89 -4.89
C ALA A 262 -4.70 -1.12 -5.71
N VAL A 263 -5.85 -1.14 -5.04
CA VAL A 263 -7.16 -1.05 -5.68
C VAL A 263 -7.59 0.41 -5.62
N GLU A 264 -8.00 0.99 -6.76
CA GLU A 264 -8.71 2.27 -6.78
C GLU A 264 -9.97 2.14 -5.92
N CYS A 265 -9.84 2.51 -4.64
CA CYS A 265 -10.85 2.32 -3.63
C CYS A 265 -11.64 3.61 -3.47
N MET A 266 -12.95 3.48 -3.23
CA MET A 266 -13.82 4.59 -2.86
C MET A 266 -13.27 5.41 -1.69
N ASN A 267 -12.51 4.80 -0.79
CA ASN A 267 -11.83 5.51 0.30
C ASN A 267 -10.97 6.70 -0.19
N SER A 268 -10.37 6.62 -1.38
CA SER A 268 -9.62 7.75 -1.97
C SER A 268 -10.52 8.95 -2.29
N VAL A 269 -11.74 8.70 -2.77
CA VAL A 269 -12.78 9.69 -3.08
C VAL A 269 -13.40 10.23 -1.80
N LEU A 270 -13.70 9.33 -0.85
CA LEU A 270 -14.35 9.69 0.41
C LEU A 270 -13.42 10.49 1.32
N ARG A 271 -12.10 10.26 1.29
CA ARG A 271 -11.14 10.96 2.17
C ARG A 271 -11.20 12.49 2.02
N MET A 272 -11.40 13.01 0.82
CA MET A 272 -11.55 14.46 0.61
C MET A 272 -12.84 15.00 1.24
N GLN A 273 -13.89 14.19 1.25
CA GLN A 273 -15.16 14.56 1.86
C GLN A 273 -15.10 14.42 3.38
N GLN A 274 -14.53 13.31 3.88
CA GLN A 274 -14.35 13.01 5.31
C GLN A 274 -13.49 14.06 6.02
N SER A 275 -12.49 14.64 5.33
CA SER A 275 -11.65 15.70 5.90
C SER A 275 -12.43 17.00 6.17
N ARG A 276 -13.52 17.25 5.42
CA ARG A 276 -14.39 18.43 5.57
C ARG A 276 -15.68 18.14 6.33
N HIS A 277 -16.22 16.93 6.19
CA HIS A 277 -17.47 16.48 6.77
C HIS A 277 -17.24 15.17 7.53
N ARG A 278 -17.20 15.25 8.86
CA ARG A 278 -16.90 14.08 9.69
C ARG A 278 -17.98 12.99 9.65
N ARG A 279 -19.23 13.34 9.31
CA ARG A 279 -20.35 12.39 9.26
C ARG A 279 -20.64 11.98 7.81
N MET A 280 -20.38 10.72 7.51
CA MET A 280 -20.78 10.07 6.26
C MET A 280 -22.03 9.23 6.54
N THR A 281 -23.20 9.65 6.04
CA THR A 281 -24.44 8.86 6.17
C THR A 281 -24.53 7.80 5.08
N GLN A 282 -25.31 6.74 5.29
CA GLN A 282 -25.47 5.68 4.28
C GLN A 282 -25.99 6.22 2.93
N PRO A 283 -27.04 7.08 2.87
CA PRO A 283 -27.50 7.63 1.59
C PRO A 283 -26.41 8.42 0.83
N MET A 284 -25.53 9.10 1.57
CA MET A 284 -24.40 9.81 0.98
C MET A 284 -23.35 8.83 0.41
N LEU A 285 -23.08 7.74 1.12
CA LEU A 285 -22.20 6.67 0.64
C LEU A 285 -22.78 6.01 -0.62
N ASP A 286 -24.10 5.75 -0.64
CA ASP A 286 -24.78 5.18 -1.79
C ASP A 286 -24.69 6.10 -3.03
N LEU A 287 -24.89 7.40 -2.84
CA LEU A 287 -24.74 8.39 -3.91
C LEU A 287 -23.30 8.44 -4.44
N LYS A 288 -22.31 8.45 -3.55
CA LYS A 288 -20.89 8.43 -3.94
C LYS A 288 -20.53 7.12 -4.65
N ARG A 289 -21.06 5.98 -4.17
CA ARG A 289 -20.94 4.66 -4.78
C ARG A 289 -21.46 4.65 -6.21
N LEU A 290 -22.69 5.13 -6.41
CA LEU A 290 -23.30 5.23 -7.74
C LEU A 290 -22.46 6.12 -8.66
N TYR A 291 -22.09 7.32 -8.20
CA TYR A 291 -21.27 8.25 -8.97
C TYR A 291 -19.93 7.64 -9.41
N TRP A 292 -19.21 7.02 -8.48
CA TRP A 292 -17.91 6.45 -8.77
C TRP A 292 -17.99 5.25 -9.71
N ASN A 293 -18.90 4.32 -9.41
CA ASN A 293 -18.97 3.06 -10.14
C ASN A 293 -19.52 3.22 -11.56
N SER A 294 -20.24 4.31 -11.84
CA SER A 294 -20.76 4.64 -13.17
C SER A 294 -19.74 5.42 -14.01
N ARG A 295 -18.74 6.04 -13.37
CA ARG A 295 -17.79 6.91 -14.06
C ARG A 295 -16.65 6.13 -14.71
N PRO A 296 -16.36 6.38 -16.01
CA PRO A 296 -15.21 5.79 -16.67
C PRO A 296 -13.87 6.22 -16.07
N PHE A 297 -12.89 5.31 -16.07
CA PHE A 297 -11.53 5.66 -15.71
C PHE A 297 -10.94 6.65 -16.72
N ARG A 298 -10.26 7.69 -16.24
CA ARG A 298 -9.66 8.75 -17.08
C ARG A 298 -8.34 8.36 -17.72
N SER A 299 -7.66 7.35 -17.17
CA SER A 299 -6.29 7.00 -17.55
C SER A 299 -5.98 5.55 -17.20
N GLY A 300 -4.89 5.03 -17.77
CA GLY A 300 -4.39 3.70 -17.51
C GLY A 300 -5.05 2.61 -18.37
N PRO A 301 -4.76 1.33 -18.10
CA PRO A 301 -5.20 0.22 -18.95
C PRO A 301 -6.71 0.05 -19.07
N ARG A 302 -7.49 0.65 -18.17
CA ARG A 302 -8.96 0.57 -18.11
C ARG A 302 -9.63 1.87 -18.57
N LYS A 303 -8.90 2.75 -19.24
CA LYS A 303 -9.41 4.04 -19.71
C LYS A 303 -10.72 3.84 -20.47
N ASP A 304 -11.67 4.75 -20.26
CA ASP A 304 -12.97 4.78 -20.92
C ASP A 304 -13.94 3.65 -20.50
N VAL A 305 -13.56 2.82 -19.52
CA VAL A 305 -14.42 1.80 -18.91
C VAL A 305 -14.76 2.19 -17.47
N SER A 306 -16.01 2.07 -17.04
CA SER A 306 -16.42 2.30 -15.65
C SER A 306 -16.30 1.04 -14.78
N PRO A 307 -16.23 1.16 -13.45
CA PRO A 307 -16.26 0.00 -12.55
C PRO A 307 -17.44 -0.95 -12.80
N TYR A 308 -18.65 -0.44 -13.04
CA TYR A 308 -19.80 -1.30 -13.36
C TYR A 308 -19.69 -1.98 -14.72
N GLN A 309 -19.17 -1.30 -15.74
CA GLN A 309 -18.88 -1.92 -17.03
C GLN A 309 -17.82 -3.02 -16.91
N ALA A 310 -16.75 -2.76 -16.15
CA ALA A 310 -15.69 -3.73 -15.89
C ALA A 310 -16.17 -4.94 -15.07
N LEU A 311 -17.26 -4.79 -14.29
CA LEU A 311 -17.93 -5.88 -13.60
C LEU A 311 -18.85 -6.68 -14.52
N GLY A 312 -19.18 -6.17 -15.71
CA GLY A 312 -20.13 -6.77 -16.63
C GLY A 312 -21.60 -6.56 -16.26
N LEU A 313 -21.91 -5.60 -15.37
CA LEU A 313 -23.29 -5.29 -14.99
C LEU A 313 -24.03 -4.65 -16.16
N LYS A 314 -25.11 -5.27 -16.63
CA LYS A 314 -25.94 -4.72 -17.70
C LYS A 314 -26.94 -3.71 -17.15
N LEU A 315 -26.53 -2.44 -17.07
CA LEU A 315 -27.39 -1.32 -16.67
C LEU A 315 -28.06 -0.69 -17.91
N PRO A 316 -29.25 -0.06 -17.76
CA PRO A 316 -29.94 0.63 -18.84
C PRO A 316 -29.12 1.82 -19.37
N THR A 317 -28.31 2.42 -18.50
CA THR A 317 -27.32 3.46 -18.79
C THR A 317 -26.22 3.38 -17.75
N TYR A 318 -25.02 3.87 -18.11
CA TYR A 318 -23.93 4.10 -17.15
C TYR A 318 -23.74 5.58 -16.87
N ASP A 319 -24.65 6.44 -17.34
CA ASP A 319 -24.67 7.83 -16.92
C ASP A 319 -25.24 7.94 -15.50
N PHE A 320 -24.45 8.54 -14.61
CA PHE A 320 -24.82 8.70 -13.21
C PHE A 320 -26.11 9.50 -13.02
N TRP A 321 -26.31 10.54 -13.82
CA TRP A 321 -27.45 11.44 -13.68
C TRP A 321 -28.72 10.76 -14.17
N GLU A 322 -28.66 10.07 -15.31
CA GLU A 322 -29.77 9.27 -15.82
C GLU A 322 -30.16 8.16 -14.83
N LEU A 323 -29.20 7.43 -14.26
CA LEU A 323 -29.46 6.41 -13.24
C LEU A 323 -30.15 6.99 -11.99
N LEU A 324 -29.79 8.22 -11.59
CA LEU A 324 -30.40 8.88 -10.43
C LEU A 324 -31.85 9.33 -10.68
N HIS A 325 -32.19 9.66 -11.94
CA HIS A 325 -33.54 10.08 -12.36
C HIS A 325 -34.42 8.91 -12.78
N THR A 326 -33.81 7.74 -12.99
CA THR A 326 -34.56 6.53 -13.30
C THR A 326 -35.32 6.13 -12.02
N ASN A 327 -36.63 6.38 -11.99
CA ASN A 327 -37.50 5.70 -11.03
C ASN A 327 -37.25 4.19 -11.24
N PRO A 328 -36.76 3.45 -10.23
CA PRO A 328 -36.50 2.03 -10.40
C PRO A 328 -37.81 1.38 -10.79
N THR A 329 -37.94 1.01 -12.06
CA THR A 329 -39.07 0.20 -12.50
C THR A 329 -39.03 -1.08 -11.66
N PRO A 330 -40.18 -1.66 -11.27
CA PRO A 330 -40.20 -2.90 -10.48
C PRO A 330 -39.30 -4.00 -11.06
N GLN A 331 -39.11 -3.99 -12.39
CA GLN A 331 -38.21 -4.86 -13.14
C GLN A 331 -36.72 -4.64 -12.84
N LEU A 332 -36.25 -3.41 -12.64
CA LEU A 332 -34.84 -3.13 -12.32
C LEU A 332 -34.50 -3.58 -10.89
N THR A 333 -35.42 -3.33 -9.94
CA THR A 333 -35.33 -3.86 -8.57
C THR A 333 -35.33 -5.38 -8.59
N GLN A 334 -36.21 -5.99 -9.38
CA GLN A 334 -36.27 -7.44 -9.52
C GLN A 334 -35.01 -8.02 -10.16
N GLN A 335 -34.47 -7.42 -11.22
CA GLN A 335 -33.25 -7.86 -11.91
C GLN A 335 -31.99 -7.75 -11.05
N LEU A 336 -31.89 -6.70 -10.21
CA LEU A 336 -30.76 -6.53 -9.29
C LEU A 336 -30.91 -7.41 -8.04
N SER A 337 -32.13 -7.71 -7.60
CA SER A 337 -32.39 -8.63 -6.48
C SER A 337 -32.26 -10.10 -6.88
N THR A 338 -32.58 -10.50 -8.12
CA THR A 338 -32.46 -11.89 -8.57
C THR A 338 -31.04 -12.30 -8.93
N GLN A 339 -30.13 -11.35 -9.21
CA GLN A 339 -28.69 -11.64 -9.32
C GLN A 339 -28.03 -11.97 -7.97
N GLY A 340 -28.74 -11.80 -6.84
CA GLY A 340 -28.34 -12.31 -5.52
C GLY A 340 -28.82 -13.74 -5.24
N ASN A 341 -29.63 -14.35 -6.12
CA ASN A 341 -30.32 -15.63 -5.89
C ASN A 341 -30.24 -16.57 -7.11
N THR A 342 -29.11 -16.64 -7.80
CA THR A 342 -28.85 -17.73 -8.75
C THR A 342 -27.73 -18.61 -8.20
N GLU A 343 -28.13 -19.84 -7.84
CA GLU A 343 -27.37 -20.97 -7.29
C GLU A 343 -25.97 -21.20 -7.87
#